data_AF-A0AAU2ABN1-F1
#
_entry.id   AF-A0AAU2ABN1-F1
#
_cell.length_a   1.000
_cell.length_b   1.000
_cell.length_c   1.000
_cell.angle_alpha   90.00
_cell.angle_beta   90.00
_cell.angle_gamma   90.00
#
_symmetry.space_group_name_H-M   'P 1'
#
loop_
_entity.id
_entity.type
_entity.pdbx_description
1 polymer ?
#
loop_
_entity_poly.entity_id
_entity_poly.type
_entity_poly.pdbx_seq_one_letter_code
_entity_poly.pdbx_strand_id
1 'polypeptide(L)'
;MNSERPEEPAEPAESEGQERGTPIGRRVLLGTLGLGALGVVAAPTLQRGMESFLAGAAENDPTGLTDLLPNGGGFRYYSVTSSTPRKNAENYRLKIDGLVDRPATYTLADLRAMPQTRMVKDVQCVTGWRVPGTPFEGVRLSRLLDAAGVRSSAGAVRFTCFDGAYTESLTLDQARRADVLVALRMQDKNLGHSHGGPVRLYVAPMYFYKSAKWLSGITVTEDVQPGYWENRGYDIDAWVGNSNGRDDEPTS
;
A
#
# COMPACT_ATOMS: atom_id res chain seq x y z
N MET A 1 -25.20 -82.07 65.92
CA MET A 1 -25.23 -83.12 64.88
C MET A 1 -26.17 -82.63 63.79
N ASN A 2 -25.83 -82.51 62.51
CA ASN A 2 -24.62 -82.72 61.70
C ASN A 2 -24.70 -81.61 60.63
N SER A 3 -23.68 -80.80 60.39
CA SER A 3 -22.56 -81.06 59.46
C SER A 3 -23.02 -81.51 58.08
N GLU A 4 -23.01 -80.58 57.12
CA GLU A 4 -22.45 -80.78 55.78
C GLU A 4 -21.94 -79.42 55.25
N ARG A 5 -20.81 -79.47 54.54
CA ARG A 5 -19.92 -78.37 54.11
C ARG A 5 -19.91 -78.34 52.56
N PRO A 6 -19.24 -77.37 51.90
CA PRO A 6 -19.82 -76.24 51.21
C PRO A 6 -19.76 -76.35 49.67
N GLU A 7 -20.52 -75.52 48.96
CA GLU A 7 -20.30 -75.20 47.54
C GLU A 7 -19.99 -73.70 47.42
N GLU A 8 -18.92 -73.36 46.71
CA GLU A 8 -18.43 -72.01 46.39
C GLU A 8 -18.00 -72.04 44.91
N PRO A 9 -17.79 -70.91 44.21
CA PRO A 9 -18.56 -69.66 44.08
C PRO A 9 -18.96 -69.41 42.60
N ALA A 10 -19.74 -68.37 42.32
CA ALA A 10 -19.57 -67.61 41.06
C ALA A 10 -20.03 -66.16 41.23
N GLU A 11 -19.07 -65.26 41.41
CA GLU A 11 -19.22 -63.83 41.14
C GLU A 11 -19.44 -63.63 39.62
N PRO A 12 -20.40 -62.80 39.18
CA PRO A 12 -20.48 -62.41 37.78
C PRO A 12 -19.31 -61.48 37.44
N ALA A 13 -18.48 -61.95 36.50
CA ALA A 13 -17.32 -61.25 35.96
C ALA A 13 -17.69 -59.89 35.34
N GLU A 14 -16.86 -58.89 35.65
CA GLU A 14 -16.76 -57.62 34.92
C GLU A 14 -16.41 -57.90 33.45
N SER A 15 -17.26 -57.46 32.52
CA SER A 15 -16.92 -57.44 31.10
C SER A 15 -16.19 -56.13 30.78
N GLU A 16 -14.86 -56.13 30.84
CA GLU A 16 -14.03 -55.13 30.19
C GLU A 16 -14.20 -55.25 28.67
N GLY A 17 -15.00 -54.35 28.08
CA GLY A 17 -15.09 -54.16 26.65
C GLY A 17 -13.81 -53.54 26.12
N GLN A 18 -12.80 -54.36 25.81
CA GLN A 18 -11.62 -53.92 25.09
C GLN A 18 -11.99 -53.61 23.63
N GLU A 19 -12.20 -52.32 23.32
CA GLU A 19 -12.39 -51.84 21.96
C GLU A 19 -11.17 -52.17 21.10
N ARG A 20 -11.26 -53.28 20.34
CA ARG A 20 -10.31 -53.61 19.29
C ARG A 20 -10.59 -52.72 18.07
N GLY A 21 -9.84 -51.62 17.97
CA GLY A 21 -9.84 -50.78 16.77
C GLY A 21 -9.43 -51.57 15.53
N THR A 22 -10.18 -51.40 14.44
CA THR A 22 -9.95 -52.07 13.16
C THR A 22 -8.60 -51.64 12.57
N PRO A 23 -7.72 -52.57 12.15
CA PRO A 23 -6.41 -52.21 11.62
C PRO A 23 -6.55 -51.47 10.28
N ILE A 24 -6.05 -50.23 10.22
CA ILE A 24 -6.02 -49.42 8.99
C ILE A 24 -4.94 -50.00 8.07
N GLY A 25 -5.34 -50.43 6.88
CA GLY A 25 -4.43 -51.02 5.90
C GLY A 25 -3.33 -50.05 5.45
N ARG A 26 -2.10 -50.56 5.28
CA ARG A 26 -0.91 -49.80 4.86
C ARG A 26 -1.13 -48.90 3.64
N ARG A 27 -1.99 -49.28 2.70
CA ARG A 27 -2.35 -48.46 1.52
C ARG A 27 -3.14 -47.21 1.88
N VAL A 28 -4.04 -47.31 2.86
CA VAL A 28 -4.82 -46.18 3.38
C VAL A 28 -3.91 -45.21 4.12
N LEU A 29 -3.00 -45.74 4.96
CA LEU A 29 -2.00 -44.93 5.68
C LEU A 29 -1.03 -44.22 4.73
N LEU A 30 -0.48 -44.94 3.74
CA LEU A 30 0.42 -44.33 2.75
C LEU A 30 -0.31 -43.34 1.85
N GLY A 31 -1.59 -43.58 1.52
CA GLY A 31 -2.43 -42.65 0.77
C GLY A 31 -2.67 -41.34 1.53
N THR A 32 -2.95 -41.41 2.83
CA THR A 32 -3.14 -40.22 3.67
C THR A 32 -1.84 -39.43 3.84
N LEU A 33 -0.71 -40.10 4.07
CA LEU A 33 0.60 -39.44 4.14
C LEU A 33 0.99 -38.79 2.82
N GLY A 34 0.73 -39.46 1.68
CA GLY A 34 0.97 -38.92 0.35
C GLY A 34 0.15 -37.66 0.06
N LEU A 35 -1.15 -37.68 0.36
CA LEU A 35 -2.03 -36.51 0.22
C LEU A 35 -1.59 -35.35 1.12
N GLY A 36 -1.20 -35.64 2.37
CA GLY A 36 -0.67 -34.64 3.30
C GLY A 36 0.60 -33.97 2.79
N ALA A 37 1.58 -34.75 2.32
CA ALA A 37 2.81 -34.23 1.75
C ALA A 37 2.57 -33.40 0.48
N LEU A 38 1.67 -33.86 -0.40
CA LEU A 38 1.29 -33.11 -1.60
C LEU A 38 0.63 -31.78 -1.26
N GLY A 39 -0.25 -31.77 -0.24
CA GLY A 39 -0.88 -30.57 0.29
C GLY A 39 0.13 -29.55 0.80
N VAL A 40 1.12 -29.97 1.60
CA VAL A 40 2.18 -29.09 2.13
C VAL A 40 3.05 -28.50 1.00
N VAL A 41 3.36 -29.28 -0.03
CA VAL A 41 4.17 -28.81 -1.16
C VAL A 41 3.38 -27.90 -2.10
N ALA A 42 2.10 -28.19 -2.33
CA ALA A 42 1.24 -27.41 -3.23
C ALA A 42 0.66 -26.14 -2.59
N ALA A 43 0.48 -26.12 -1.26
CA ALA A 43 -0.16 -25.02 -0.55
C ALA A 43 0.50 -23.65 -0.78
N PRO A 44 1.85 -23.48 -0.71
CA PRO A 44 2.48 -22.18 -0.93
C PRO A 44 2.29 -21.64 -2.36
N THR A 45 2.14 -22.54 -3.34
CA THR A 45 1.93 -22.19 -4.75
C THR A 45 0.48 -21.83 -5.00
N LEU A 46 -0.45 -22.60 -4.43
CA LEU A 46 -1.88 -22.34 -4.50
C LEU A 46 -2.24 -21.02 -3.80
N GLN A 47 -1.64 -20.78 -2.63
CA GLN A 47 -1.82 -19.55 -1.86
C GLN A 47 -1.31 -18.33 -2.63
N ARG A 48 -0.10 -18.39 -3.21
CA ARG A 48 0.42 -17.29 -4.07
C ARG A 48 -0.45 -17.05 -5.30
N GLY A 49 -0.98 -18.10 -5.92
CA GLY A 49 -1.91 -17.98 -7.05
C GLY A 49 -3.22 -17.28 -6.64
N MET A 50 -3.79 -17.66 -5.50
CA MET A 50 -5.00 -17.07 -4.96
C MET A 50 -4.80 -15.62 -4.50
N GLU A 51 -3.68 -15.31 -3.83
CA GLU A 51 -3.29 -13.94 -3.46
C GLU A 51 -3.08 -13.05 -4.70
N SER A 52 -2.45 -13.57 -5.75
CA SER A 52 -2.23 -12.81 -7.00
C SER A 52 -3.56 -12.54 -7.73
N PHE A 53 -4.47 -13.52 -7.73
CA PHE A 53 -5.81 -13.35 -8.28
C PHE A 53 -6.63 -12.33 -7.50
N LEU A 54 -6.64 -12.43 -6.17
CA LEU A 54 -7.36 -11.49 -5.29
C LEU A 54 -6.78 -10.08 -5.35
N ALA A 55 -5.46 -9.92 -5.47
CA ALA A 55 -4.82 -8.62 -5.68
C ALA A 55 -5.23 -8.00 -7.02
N GLY A 56 -5.31 -8.78 -8.09
CA GLY A 56 -5.81 -8.31 -9.39
C GLY A 56 -7.30 -7.98 -9.38
N ALA A 57 -8.11 -8.67 -8.57
CA ALA A 57 -9.52 -8.36 -8.37
C ALA A 57 -9.72 -7.06 -7.55
N ALA A 58 -8.92 -6.87 -6.50
CA ALA A 58 -8.90 -5.63 -5.71
C ALA A 58 -8.45 -4.40 -6.53
N GLU A 59 -7.59 -4.60 -7.53
CA GLU A 59 -7.20 -3.52 -8.45
C GLU A 59 -8.35 -3.02 -9.36
N ASN A 60 -9.45 -3.78 -9.46
CA ASN A 60 -10.60 -3.47 -10.31
C ASN A 60 -11.91 -3.28 -9.52
N ASP A 61 -11.84 -2.85 -8.25
CA ASP A 61 -13.03 -2.56 -7.45
C ASP A 61 -13.38 -1.05 -7.48
N PRO A 62 -14.29 -0.60 -8.34
CA PRO A 62 -14.72 0.80 -8.41
C PRO A 62 -15.52 1.23 -7.17
N THR A 63 -15.91 0.32 -6.28
CA THR A 63 -16.71 0.60 -5.09
C THR A 63 -15.88 0.74 -3.81
N GLY A 64 -14.60 0.33 -3.83
CA GLY A 64 -13.72 0.37 -2.65
C GLY A 64 -14.12 -0.60 -1.54
N LEU A 65 -14.99 -1.58 -1.82
CA LEU A 65 -15.42 -2.60 -0.85
C LEU A 65 -14.28 -3.53 -0.45
N THR A 66 -13.30 -3.73 -1.33
CA THR A 66 -12.07 -4.49 -1.06
C THR A 66 -11.16 -3.82 -0.02
N ASP A 67 -11.22 -2.49 0.15
CA ASP A 67 -10.52 -1.76 1.23
C ASP A 67 -11.16 -2.02 2.62
N LEU A 68 -12.40 -2.54 2.68
CA LEU A 68 -13.07 -2.96 3.93
C LEU A 68 -12.73 -4.39 4.34
N LEU A 69 -12.07 -5.16 3.47
CA LEU A 69 -11.62 -6.50 3.83
C LEU A 69 -10.42 -6.40 4.78
N PRO A 70 -10.30 -7.32 5.76
CA PRO A 70 -9.21 -7.28 6.76
C PRO A 70 -7.79 -7.32 6.16
N ASN A 71 -7.64 -7.58 4.86
CA ASN A 71 -6.37 -7.61 4.12
C ASN A 71 -6.18 -6.43 3.13
N GLY A 72 -7.09 -5.45 3.08
CA GLY A 72 -7.03 -4.28 2.17
C GLY A 72 -5.93 -3.25 2.48
N GLY A 73 -5.04 -3.55 3.43
CA GLY A 73 -3.92 -2.67 3.80
C GLY A 73 -4.33 -1.34 4.45
N GLY A 74 -5.60 -1.16 4.81
CA GLY A 74 -6.12 0.02 5.52
C GLY A 74 -6.20 1.31 4.69
N PHE A 75 -5.78 1.28 3.42
CA PHE A 75 -5.91 2.43 2.53
C PHE A 75 -7.37 2.61 2.12
N ARG A 76 -7.79 3.86 1.96
CA ARG A 76 -9.08 4.19 1.32
C ARG A 76 -8.83 4.84 -0.02
N TYR A 77 -9.47 4.32 -1.06
CA TYR A 77 -9.41 4.92 -2.39
C TYR A 77 -10.25 6.21 -2.48
N TYR A 78 -9.60 7.33 -2.79
CA TYR A 78 -10.23 8.58 -3.21
C TYR A 78 -9.75 8.97 -4.61
N SER A 79 -10.67 9.50 -5.42
CA SER A 79 -10.46 10.13 -6.72
C SER A 79 -11.39 11.34 -6.83
N VAL A 80 -10.92 12.42 -7.48
CA VAL A 80 -11.74 13.61 -7.77
C VAL A 80 -12.42 13.53 -9.14
N THR A 81 -12.08 12.52 -9.93
CA THR A 81 -12.68 12.21 -11.24
C THR A 81 -13.36 10.84 -11.20
N SER A 82 -14.35 10.63 -12.08
CA SER A 82 -15.06 9.35 -12.22
C SER A 82 -14.24 8.27 -12.91
N SER A 83 -13.27 8.66 -13.75
CA SER A 83 -12.30 7.75 -14.34
C SER A 83 -10.97 8.47 -14.59
N THR A 84 -9.88 7.70 -14.54
CA THR A 84 -8.53 8.21 -14.78
C THR A 84 -7.85 7.38 -15.87
N PRO A 85 -7.20 8.01 -16.87
CA PRO A 85 -6.45 7.27 -17.88
C PRO A 85 -5.35 6.41 -17.26
N ARG A 86 -5.12 5.21 -17.80
CA ARG A 86 -3.97 4.38 -17.43
C ARG A 86 -2.75 4.79 -18.27
N LYS A 87 -1.60 4.96 -17.61
CA LYS A 87 -0.30 5.17 -18.27
C LYS A 87 0.64 4.02 -17.94
N ASN A 88 1.39 3.58 -18.94
CA ASN A 88 2.38 2.51 -18.85
C ASN A 88 3.79 3.07 -19.10
N ALA A 89 4.80 2.19 -19.14
CA ALA A 89 6.18 2.60 -19.32
C ALA A 89 6.41 3.34 -20.66
N GLU A 90 5.68 2.97 -21.70
CA GLU A 90 5.82 3.52 -23.04
C GLU A 90 5.26 4.94 -23.16
N ASN A 91 4.11 5.21 -22.52
CA ASN A 91 3.37 6.47 -22.68
C ASN A 91 3.42 7.42 -21.47
N TYR A 92 4.02 7.01 -20.34
CA TYR A 92 4.20 7.87 -19.18
C TYR A 92 5.28 8.92 -19.41
N ARG A 93 4.99 10.17 -19.03
CA ARG A 93 5.92 11.29 -19.06
C ARG A 93 5.69 12.19 -17.85
N LEU A 94 6.77 12.55 -17.14
CA LEU A 94 6.78 13.54 -16.08
C LEU A 94 7.49 14.80 -16.59
N LYS A 95 6.76 15.91 -16.74
CA LYS A 95 7.33 17.19 -17.17
C LYS A 95 7.82 17.99 -15.97
N ILE A 96 9.01 18.59 -16.07
CA ILE A 96 9.51 19.59 -15.11
C ILE A 96 9.80 20.89 -15.86
N ASP A 97 9.18 21.98 -15.43
CA ASP A 97 9.26 23.29 -16.09
C ASP A 97 9.05 24.48 -15.13
N GLY A 98 8.81 25.68 -15.67
CA GLY A 98 8.63 26.91 -14.90
C GLY A 98 9.96 27.64 -14.66
N LEU A 99 10.18 28.08 -13.42
CA LEU A 99 11.37 28.80 -12.98
C LEU A 99 12.58 27.86 -12.78
N VAL A 100 12.99 27.20 -13.86
CA VAL A 100 14.14 26.30 -13.91
C VAL A 100 15.04 26.63 -15.11
N ASP A 101 16.31 26.28 -15.02
CA ASP A 101 17.28 26.51 -16.09
C ASP A 101 17.31 25.39 -17.14
N ARG A 102 16.97 24.17 -16.73
CA ARG A 102 16.99 22.96 -17.56
C ARG A 102 15.63 22.25 -17.48
N PRO A 103 14.59 22.74 -18.16
CA PRO A 103 13.31 22.03 -18.25
C PRO A 103 13.52 20.67 -18.90
N ALA A 104 12.83 19.65 -18.39
CA ALA A 104 13.02 18.26 -18.81
C ALA A 104 11.71 17.49 -18.81
N THR A 105 11.70 16.37 -19.53
CA THR A 105 10.61 15.40 -19.48
C THR A 105 11.20 14.02 -19.25
N TYR A 106 10.79 13.36 -18.17
CA TYR A 106 11.30 12.06 -17.77
C TYR A 106 10.31 10.96 -18.16
N THR A 107 10.83 9.88 -18.73
CA THR A 107 10.12 8.61 -18.87
C THR A 107 10.14 7.84 -17.55
N LEU A 108 9.36 6.76 -17.47
CA LEU A 108 9.41 5.87 -16.31
C LEU A 108 10.79 5.19 -16.16
N ALA A 109 11.46 4.91 -17.28
CA ALA A 109 12.80 4.33 -17.27
C ALA A 109 13.83 5.32 -16.70
N ASP A 110 13.75 6.60 -17.08
CA ASP A 110 14.65 7.64 -16.57
C ASP A 110 14.52 7.77 -15.05
N LEU A 111 13.29 7.84 -14.53
CA LEU A 111 13.03 7.93 -13.10
C LEU A 111 13.55 6.73 -12.31
N ARG A 112 13.47 5.52 -12.88
CA ARG A 112 14.01 4.29 -12.26
C ARG A 112 15.54 4.27 -12.25
N ALA A 113 16.18 4.86 -13.26
CA ALA A 113 17.64 4.95 -13.34
C ALA A 113 18.24 5.97 -12.37
N MET A 114 17.44 6.93 -11.88
CA MET A 114 17.87 7.87 -10.85
C MET A 114 18.07 7.18 -9.49
N PRO A 115 18.89 7.75 -8.59
CA PRO A 115 19.05 7.20 -7.24
C PRO A 115 17.73 7.15 -6.47
N GLN A 116 17.34 5.93 -6.10
CA GLN A 116 16.12 5.67 -5.33
C GLN A 116 16.34 5.91 -3.84
N THR A 117 15.29 6.33 -3.15
CA THR A 117 15.20 6.49 -1.71
C THR A 117 13.98 5.75 -1.23
N ARG A 118 14.18 4.86 -0.25
CA ARG A 118 13.11 4.15 0.45
C ARG A 118 12.89 4.79 1.81
N MET A 119 11.64 4.98 2.20
CA MET A 119 11.25 5.41 3.54
C MET A 119 10.04 4.62 4.01
N VAL A 120 9.99 4.32 5.30
CA VAL A 120 8.87 3.64 5.95
C VAL A 120 8.29 4.62 6.94
N LYS A 121 7.07 5.06 6.67
CA LYS A 121 6.43 6.18 7.34
C LYS A 121 4.92 5.93 7.42
N ASP A 122 4.30 6.44 8.45
CA ASP A 122 2.84 6.42 8.56
C ASP A 122 2.19 7.27 7.45
N VAL A 123 1.03 6.83 6.97
CA VAL A 123 0.15 7.66 6.15
C VAL A 123 -1.04 8.11 6.98
N GLN A 124 -1.25 9.42 7.07
CA GLN A 124 -2.41 10.00 7.74
C GLN A 124 -3.33 10.70 6.74
N CYS A 125 -4.60 10.33 6.72
CA CYS A 125 -5.62 11.06 5.96
C CYS A 125 -6.28 12.13 6.82
N VAL A 126 -6.64 13.25 6.19
CA VAL A 126 -7.38 14.34 6.82
C VAL A 126 -8.77 13.91 7.30
N THR A 127 -9.34 12.82 6.73
CA THR A 127 -10.62 12.25 7.19
C THR A 127 -10.48 11.32 8.41
N GLY A 128 -9.26 11.17 8.93
CA GLY A 128 -8.99 10.56 10.24
C GLY A 128 -8.45 9.14 10.23
N TRP A 129 -8.43 8.45 9.09
CA TRP A 129 -7.80 7.12 9.02
C TRP A 129 -6.27 7.23 8.88
N ARG A 130 -5.57 6.24 9.45
CA ARG A 130 -4.12 6.10 9.45
C ARG A 130 -3.73 4.71 8.92
N VAL A 131 -2.65 4.63 8.16
CA VAL A 131 -1.98 3.37 7.83
C VAL A 131 -0.54 3.43 8.32
N PRO A 132 -0.20 2.69 9.40
CA PRO A 132 1.14 2.76 10.00
C PRO A 132 2.19 2.04 9.14
N GLY A 133 3.44 2.51 9.21
CA GLY A 133 4.60 1.80 8.68
C GLY A 133 4.54 1.51 7.18
N THR A 134 3.99 2.43 6.38
CA THR A 134 3.85 2.22 4.93
C THR A 134 5.18 2.49 4.22
N PRO A 135 5.78 1.52 3.52
CA PRO A 135 6.99 1.77 2.76
C PRO A 135 6.67 2.42 1.41
N PHE A 136 7.35 3.53 1.13
CA PHE A 136 7.39 4.18 -0.18
C PHE A 136 8.83 4.19 -0.71
N GLU A 137 8.98 4.06 -2.02
CA GLU A 137 10.28 4.15 -2.68
C GLU A 137 10.17 4.93 -3.99
N GLY A 138 11.13 5.83 -4.22
CA GLY A 138 11.19 6.64 -5.43
C GLY A 138 12.36 7.63 -5.42
N VAL A 139 12.27 8.63 -6.29
CA VAL A 139 13.29 9.69 -6.40
C VAL A 139 12.95 10.81 -5.43
N ARG A 140 13.91 11.30 -4.64
CA ARG A 140 13.70 12.51 -3.82
C ARG A 140 13.35 13.69 -4.72
N LEU A 141 12.31 14.44 -4.38
CA LEU A 141 11.88 15.59 -5.18
C LEU A 141 13.01 16.63 -5.32
N SER A 142 13.76 16.89 -4.24
CA SER A 142 14.94 17.76 -4.26
C SER A 142 15.95 17.40 -5.35
N ARG A 143 16.18 16.11 -5.62
CA ARG A 143 17.11 15.67 -6.69
C ARG A 143 16.65 16.09 -8.08
N LEU A 144 15.35 16.00 -8.34
CA LEU A 144 14.76 16.42 -9.60
C LEU A 144 14.82 17.94 -9.76
N LEU A 145 14.56 18.68 -8.68
CA LEU A 145 14.69 20.13 -8.65
C LEU A 145 16.15 20.60 -8.87
N ASP A 146 17.12 19.92 -8.26
CA ASP A 146 18.54 20.21 -8.44
C ASP A 146 18.99 19.92 -9.89
N ALA A 147 18.53 18.80 -10.46
CA ALA A 147 18.80 18.47 -11.86
C ALA A 147 18.24 19.55 -12.81
N ALA A 148 17.03 20.04 -12.54
CA ALA A 148 16.39 21.09 -13.33
C ALA A 148 17.06 22.47 -13.16
N GLY A 149 17.77 22.71 -12.05
CA GLY A 149 18.39 24.01 -11.76
C GLY A 149 17.34 25.06 -11.44
N VAL A 150 16.73 24.97 -10.25
CA VAL A 150 15.74 25.95 -9.77
C VAL A 150 16.35 27.36 -9.70
N ARG A 151 15.66 28.34 -10.28
CA ARG A 151 16.07 29.75 -10.27
C ARG A 151 15.88 30.39 -8.90
N SER A 152 16.67 31.42 -8.61
CA SER A 152 16.65 32.13 -7.32
C SER A 152 15.33 32.85 -7.00
N SER A 153 14.52 33.17 -8.02
CA SER A 153 13.19 33.78 -7.84
C SER A 153 12.08 32.77 -7.53
N ALA A 154 12.39 31.47 -7.47
CA ALA A 154 11.39 30.45 -7.16
C ALA A 154 11.12 30.36 -5.64
N GLY A 155 9.85 30.36 -5.26
CA GLY A 155 9.40 30.16 -3.88
C GLY A 155 8.49 28.95 -3.69
N ALA A 156 8.01 28.33 -4.78
CA ALA A 156 7.08 27.20 -4.69
C ALA A 156 7.17 26.22 -5.87
N VAL A 157 6.44 25.11 -5.73
CA VAL A 157 6.29 24.08 -6.75
C VAL A 157 4.81 23.72 -6.86
N ARG A 158 4.30 23.70 -8.09
CA ARG A 158 2.96 23.23 -8.42
C ARG A 158 3.03 21.88 -9.12
N PHE A 159 2.12 20.99 -8.75
CA PHE A 159 1.99 19.65 -9.30
C PHE A 159 0.71 19.53 -10.11
N THR A 160 0.79 18.78 -11.21
CA THR A 160 -0.36 18.41 -12.03
C THR A 160 -0.43 16.90 -12.20
N CYS A 161 -1.66 16.41 -12.40
CA CYS A 161 -1.96 15.00 -12.54
C CYS A 161 -2.54 14.72 -13.93
N PHE A 162 -2.32 13.51 -14.47
CA PHE A 162 -2.87 13.13 -15.77
C PHE A 162 -4.35 12.70 -15.73
N ASP A 163 -5.01 12.82 -14.56
CA ASP A 163 -6.48 12.82 -14.48
C ASP A 163 -7.09 14.13 -15.04
N GLY A 164 -6.27 15.16 -15.25
CA GLY A 164 -6.67 16.45 -15.81
C GLY A 164 -7.38 17.39 -14.83
N ALA A 165 -7.52 17.01 -13.55
CA ALA A 165 -8.30 17.76 -12.57
C ALA A 165 -7.53 18.05 -11.28
N TYR A 166 -6.76 17.08 -10.77
CA TYR A 166 -6.08 17.23 -9.50
C TYR A 166 -4.80 18.06 -9.65
N THR A 167 -4.66 19.03 -8.76
CA THR A 167 -3.48 19.89 -8.67
C THR A 167 -3.11 20.03 -7.21
N GLU A 168 -1.83 20.25 -6.96
CA GLU A 168 -1.29 20.37 -5.62
C GLU A 168 -0.13 21.37 -5.63
N SER A 169 0.29 21.87 -4.48
CA SER A 169 1.48 22.70 -4.35
C SER A 169 2.20 22.51 -3.02
N LEU A 170 3.48 22.85 -3.05
CA LEU A 170 4.34 22.93 -1.86
C LEU A 170 5.17 24.22 -1.97
N THR A 171 5.54 24.81 -0.84
CA THR A 171 6.65 25.78 -0.83
C THR A 171 7.93 25.09 -1.30
N LEU A 172 8.90 25.87 -1.78
CA LEU A 172 10.17 25.31 -2.23
C LEU A 172 10.90 24.59 -1.08
N ASP A 173 10.82 25.13 0.14
CA ASP A 173 11.40 24.52 1.34
C ASP A 173 10.75 23.16 1.66
N GLN A 174 9.41 23.09 1.62
CA GLN A 174 8.68 21.83 1.78
C GLN A 174 9.07 20.82 0.69
N ALA A 175 9.11 21.24 -0.57
CA ALA A 175 9.47 20.39 -1.71
C ALA A 175 10.92 19.86 -1.64
N ARG A 176 11.81 20.56 -0.94
CA ARG A 176 13.22 20.19 -0.77
C ARG A 176 13.48 19.25 0.40
N ARG A 177 12.49 18.99 1.26
CA ARG A 177 12.66 18.10 2.41
C ARG A 177 13.09 16.69 1.98
N ALA A 178 13.77 16.00 2.89
CA ALA A 178 14.29 14.65 2.65
C ALA A 178 13.19 13.58 2.60
N ASP A 179 12.01 13.88 3.14
CA ASP A 179 10.83 13.03 3.28
C ASP A 179 9.74 13.30 2.20
N VAL A 180 10.16 13.89 1.06
CA VAL A 180 9.30 14.13 -0.11
C VAL A 180 9.84 13.37 -1.33
N LEU A 181 9.01 12.50 -1.89
CA LEU A 181 9.36 11.63 -3.01
C LEU A 181 8.44 11.84 -4.21
N VAL A 182 9.03 11.73 -5.40
CA VAL A 182 8.35 11.23 -6.58
C VAL A 182 8.42 9.72 -6.52
N ALA A 183 7.38 9.10 -5.96
CA ALA A 183 7.31 7.69 -5.63
C ALA A 183 6.92 6.84 -6.84
N LEU A 184 7.60 5.69 -6.99
CA LEU A 184 7.35 4.69 -8.04
C LEU A 184 6.82 3.38 -7.44
N ARG A 185 7.07 3.16 -6.15
CA ARG A 185 6.71 1.95 -5.42
C ARG A 185 6.08 2.27 -4.08
N MET A 186 5.21 1.38 -3.66
CA MET A 186 4.49 1.43 -2.39
C MET A 186 4.27 -0.01 -1.92
N GLN A 187 4.42 -0.27 -0.62
CA GLN A 187 4.26 -1.63 -0.07
C GLN A 187 5.11 -2.66 -0.83
N ASP A 188 6.36 -2.29 -1.12
CA ASP A 188 7.35 -3.12 -1.82
C ASP A 188 7.01 -3.55 -3.25
N LYS A 189 5.94 -3.00 -3.82
CA LYS A 189 5.46 -3.28 -5.17
C LYS A 189 5.49 -2.03 -6.03
N ASN A 190 5.47 -2.18 -7.34
CA ASN A 190 5.20 -1.06 -8.24
C ASN A 190 3.85 -0.45 -7.89
N LEU A 191 3.73 0.88 -7.95
CA LEU A 191 2.47 1.56 -7.71
C LEU A 191 1.39 1.08 -8.68
N GLY A 192 0.35 0.44 -8.15
CA GLY A 192 -0.86 0.12 -8.88
C GLY A 192 -1.65 1.38 -9.24
N HIS A 193 -2.55 1.26 -10.22
CA HIS A 193 -3.30 2.41 -10.71
C HIS A 193 -4.14 3.10 -9.62
N SER A 194 -4.79 2.32 -8.75
CA SER A 194 -5.63 2.81 -7.64
C SER A 194 -4.83 3.65 -6.61
N HIS A 195 -3.55 3.35 -6.45
CA HIS A 195 -2.65 4.07 -5.54
C HIS A 195 -1.93 5.25 -6.20
N GLY A 196 -2.30 5.60 -7.44
CA GLY A 196 -1.74 6.73 -8.17
C GLY A 196 -0.63 6.35 -9.15
N GLY A 197 -0.49 5.06 -9.49
CA GLY A 197 0.52 4.58 -10.42
C GLY A 197 0.39 5.13 -11.85
N PRO A 198 1.49 5.18 -12.62
CA PRO A 198 2.78 4.55 -12.31
C PRO A 198 3.69 5.39 -11.39
N VAL A 199 3.35 6.66 -11.16
CA VAL A 199 4.13 7.60 -10.35
C VAL A 199 3.20 8.52 -9.58
N ARG A 200 3.51 8.75 -8.31
CA ARG A 200 2.79 9.70 -7.46
C ARG A 200 3.75 10.62 -6.72
N LEU A 201 3.25 11.76 -6.24
CA LEU A 201 3.89 12.51 -5.19
C LEU A 201 3.61 11.82 -3.83
N TYR A 202 4.62 11.80 -2.97
CA TYR A 202 4.51 11.37 -1.59
C TYR A 202 5.18 12.41 -0.67
N VAL A 203 4.41 12.94 0.27
CA VAL A 203 4.81 13.98 1.23
C VAL A 203 4.54 13.44 2.63
N ALA A 204 5.54 12.80 3.24
CA ALA A 204 5.34 12.05 4.47
C ALA A 204 4.81 12.86 5.68
N PRO A 205 5.23 14.11 5.93
CA PRO A 205 4.86 14.83 7.15
C PRO A 205 3.50 15.55 7.06
N MET A 206 2.81 15.46 5.93
CA MET A 206 1.56 16.18 5.66
C MET A 206 0.39 15.23 5.46
N TYR A 207 -0.83 15.74 5.62
CA TYR A 207 -2.03 14.99 5.32
C TYR A 207 -2.02 14.49 3.88
N PHE A 208 -2.49 13.26 3.68
CA PHE A 208 -2.23 12.50 2.46
C PHE A 208 -2.85 13.08 1.17
N TYR A 209 -3.72 14.09 1.28
CA TYR A 209 -4.18 14.83 0.10
C TYR A 209 -3.04 15.59 -0.59
N LYS A 210 -2.03 16.07 0.15
CA LYS A 210 -0.81 16.67 -0.42
C LYS A 210 0.02 15.68 -1.25
N SER A 211 -0.21 14.38 -1.10
CA SER A 211 0.48 13.34 -1.85
C SER A 211 -0.28 13.04 -3.15
N ALA A 212 -0.17 13.92 -4.15
CA ALA A 212 -0.90 13.81 -5.42
C ALA A 212 -0.69 12.47 -6.15
N LYS A 213 -1.79 11.83 -6.58
CA LYS A 213 -1.79 10.61 -7.41
C LYS A 213 -1.58 10.95 -8.88
N TRP A 214 -1.09 9.99 -9.69
CA TRP A 214 -1.06 10.13 -11.15
C TRP A 214 -0.26 11.34 -11.64
N LEU A 215 0.90 11.57 -11.01
CA LEU A 215 1.71 12.76 -11.21
C LEU A 215 2.19 12.87 -12.66
N SER A 216 1.95 14.01 -13.30
CA SER A 216 2.31 14.27 -14.70
C SER A 216 3.18 15.50 -14.90
N GLY A 217 3.16 16.45 -13.96
CA GLY A 217 3.95 17.68 -14.06
C GLY A 217 4.40 18.25 -12.72
N ILE A 218 5.56 18.90 -12.76
CA ILE A 218 6.17 19.65 -11.66
C ILE A 218 6.59 21.02 -12.24
N THR A 219 5.84 22.06 -11.94
CA THR A 219 6.12 23.42 -12.41
C THR A 219 6.65 24.23 -11.24
N VAL A 220 7.87 24.75 -11.36
CA VAL A 220 8.45 25.63 -10.35
C VAL A 220 7.90 27.04 -10.53
N THR A 221 7.39 27.63 -9.46
CA THR A 221 6.68 28.92 -9.46
C THR A 221 7.29 29.89 -8.45
N GLU A 222 6.99 31.18 -8.61
CA GLU A 222 7.42 32.23 -7.68
C GLU A 222 6.68 32.07 -6.35
N ASP A 223 5.34 32.04 -6.40
CA ASP A 223 4.50 31.87 -5.22
C ASP A 223 3.76 30.54 -5.21
N VAL A 224 3.28 30.16 -4.01
CA VAL A 224 2.38 29.02 -3.82
C VAL A 224 1.07 29.28 -4.55
N GLN A 225 0.67 28.32 -5.39
CA GLN A 225 -0.62 28.33 -6.07
C GLN A 225 -1.52 27.26 -5.43
N PRO A 226 -2.62 27.63 -4.74
CA PRO A 226 -3.50 26.66 -4.09
C PRO A 226 -3.97 25.55 -5.05
N GLY A 227 -3.87 24.30 -4.57
CA GLY A 227 -4.27 23.10 -5.27
C GLY A 227 -5.77 22.81 -5.19
N TYR A 228 -6.15 21.58 -5.48
CA TYR A 228 -7.56 21.20 -5.58
C TYR A 228 -8.31 21.36 -4.25
N TRP A 229 -7.74 20.88 -3.14
CA TRP A 229 -8.39 20.91 -1.84
C TRP A 229 -8.21 22.24 -1.12
N GLU A 230 -7.09 22.92 -1.32
CA GLU A 230 -6.82 24.25 -0.78
C GLU A 230 -7.85 25.25 -1.29
N ASN A 231 -8.19 25.19 -2.59
CA ASN A 231 -9.28 25.98 -3.17
C ASN A 231 -10.67 25.63 -2.61
N ARG A 232 -10.78 24.59 -1.78
CA ARG A 232 -12.01 24.14 -1.10
C ARG A 232 -11.94 24.32 0.42
N GLY A 233 -10.97 25.09 0.90
CA GLY A 233 -10.86 25.46 2.31
C GLY A 233 -9.99 24.52 3.16
N TYR A 234 -9.27 23.58 2.54
CA TYR A 234 -8.23 22.83 3.25
C TYR A 234 -6.97 23.69 3.41
N ASP A 235 -6.20 23.38 4.45
CA ASP A 235 -4.94 24.05 4.77
C ASP A 235 -3.91 23.86 3.65
N ILE A 236 -3.16 24.91 3.32
CA ILE A 236 -2.10 24.91 2.31
C ILE A 236 -0.91 24.05 2.76
N ASP A 237 -0.51 24.17 4.03
CA ASP A 237 0.67 23.51 4.57
C ASP A 237 0.37 22.08 5.02
N ALA A 238 -0.85 21.87 5.53
CA ALA A 238 -1.41 20.54 5.80
C ALA A 238 -0.54 19.64 6.70
N TRP A 239 0.23 20.21 7.62
CA TRP A 239 1.03 19.45 8.57
C TRP A 239 0.15 18.55 9.43
N VAL A 240 0.51 17.27 9.54
CA VAL A 240 -0.23 16.35 10.40
C VAL A 240 -0.18 16.85 11.85
N GLY A 241 -1.35 16.98 12.47
CA GLY A 241 -1.50 17.44 13.85
C GLY A 241 -1.56 18.95 14.07
N ASN A 242 -1.34 19.76 13.03
CA ASN A 242 -1.34 21.23 13.15
C ASN A 242 -2.13 21.93 12.03
N SER A 243 -3.01 21.21 11.35
CA SER A 243 -3.77 21.72 10.21
C SER A 243 -5.20 21.17 10.19
N ASN A 244 -6.09 21.86 9.48
CA ASN A 244 -7.49 21.44 9.26
C ASN A 244 -8.29 21.20 10.57
N GLY A 245 -7.92 21.85 11.67
CA GLY A 245 -8.58 21.70 12.98
C GLY A 245 -8.37 20.33 13.63
N ARG A 246 -7.31 19.61 13.23
CA ARG A 246 -6.96 18.27 13.73
C ARG A 246 -5.68 18.30 14.55
N ASP A 247 -5.60 17.38 15.51
CA ASP A 247 -4.51 17.20 16.48
C ASP A 247 -3.91 15.77 16.41
N ASP A 248 -3.92 15.15 15.23
CA ASP A 248 -3.33 13.82 15.03
C ASP A 248 -1.82 13.81 15.36
N GLU A 249 -1.34 12.73 15.98
CA GLU A 249 0.10 12.50 16.17
C GLU A 249 0.88 12.69 14.86
N PRO A 250 2.08 13.31 14.86
CA PRO A 250 2.93 13.40 13.67
C PRO A 250 3.22 12.03 13.07
N THR A 251 3.44 11.97 11.76
CA THR A 251 3.89 10.72 11.14
C THR A 251 5.28 10.33 11.65
N SER A 252 5.47 9.03 11.90
CA SER A 252 6.75 8.39 12.33
C SER A 252 7.96 8.87 11.54
#